data_AF-A0A1I0E6Q7-F1
#
_entry.id   AF-A0A1I0E6Q7-F1
#
_cell.length_a   1.000
_cell.length_b   1.000
_cell.length_c   1.000
_cell.angle_alpha   90.00
_cell.angle_beta   90.00
_cell.angle_gamma   90.00
#
_symmetry.space_group_name_H-M   'P 1'
#
loop_
_entity.id
_entity.type
_entity.pdbx_description
1 polymer ?
#
loop_
_entity_poly.entity_id
_entity_poly.type
_entity_poly.pdbx_seq_one_letter_code
_entity_poly.pdbx_strand_id
1 'polypeptide(L)'
;MRKRRGAWILIVLSVLLVWSVGTADAAAAGGRIKTSQGGCWYNEDKTAQNNRLVLTLLSPAIRQQIDKYYSKKLTVIPTFDPFIGSSVERVKYQPSGIDVTVTVIPYVGPHNSVGKDRMTFHISNLGKVTATDYKHLEDYKLPPNWQYIIR
;
A
#
# COMPACT_ATOMS: atom_id res chain seq x y z
N MET A 1 -70.83 -9.88 18.27
CA MET A 1 -69.61 -9.49 19.02
C MET A 1 -69.53 -10.34 20.29
N ARG A 2 -68.53 -11.22 20.40
CA ARG A 2 -68.45 -12.28 21.43
C ARG A 2 -67.10 -12.15 22.15
N LYS A 3 -67.11 -11.86 23.45
CA LYS A 3 -65.90 -11.71 24.28
C LYS A 3 -66.09 -12.35 25.64
N ARG A 4 -65.56 -13.55 25.83
CA ARG A 4 -65.41 -14.36 27.06
C ARG A 4 -64.45 -15.51 26.68
N ARG A 5 -63.45 -15.97 27.41
CA ARG A 5 -62.91 -15.82 28.78
C ARG A 5 -61.53 -16.51 28.74
N GLY A 6 -60.66 -16.23 29.70
CA GLY A 6 -59.51 -17.08 29.97
C GLY A 6 -58.56 -16.45 30.98
N ALA A 7 -58.68 -16.87 32.23
CA ALA A 7 -57.74 -16.58 33.31
C ALA A 7 -57.33 -17.92 33.95
N TRP A 8 -56.23 -17.90 34.71
CA TRP A 8 -55.73 -18.92 35.67
C TRP A 8 -54.88 -20.04 35.00
N ILE A 9 -53.72 -20.49 35.48
CA ILE A 9 -53.04 -20.50 36.80
C ILE A 9 -51.54 -20.87 36.58
N LEU A 10 -50.66 -20.39 37.47
CA LEU A 10 -49.23 -20.77 37.63
C LEU A 10 -49.07 -22.09 38.44
N ILE A 11 -47.99 -22.87 38.27
CA ILE A 11 -47.23 -23.64 39.32
C ILE A 11 -46.07 -24.44 38.64
N VAL A 12 -44.79 -24.06 38.79
CA VAL A 12 -43.68 -24.53 39.69
C VAL A 12 -42.78 -25.69 39.16
N LEU A 13 -41.45 -25.40 39.18
CA LEU A 13 -40.20 -26.21 39.27
C LEU A 13 -40.31 -27.76 39.39
N SER A 14 -39.43 -28.61 38.82
CA SER A 14 -37.99 -28.73 39.12
C SER A 14 -37.30 -29.93 38.40
N VAL A 15 -36.00 -29.77 38.10
CA VAL A 15 -34.87 -30.73 38.18
C VAL A 15 -34.70 -31.89 37.15
N LEU A 16 -33.65 -31.68 36.33
CA LEU A 16 -32.58 -32.57 35.82
C LEU A 16 -32.87 -34.05 35.49
N LEU A 17 -32.58 -34.40 34.23
CA LEU A 17 -31.87 -35.65 33.94
C LEU A 17 -30.99 -35.50 32.70
N VAL A 18 -29.68 -35.45 32.94
CA VAL A 18 -28.61 -35.59 31.95
C VAL A 18 -28.61 -37.03 31.47
N TRP A 19 -28.73 -37.25 30.17
CA TRP A 19 -28.23 -38.47 29.53
C TRP A 19 -27.18 -38.08 28.49
N SER A 20 -25.95 -38.40 28.87
CA SER A 20 -24.77 -38.45 28.03
C SER A 20 -24.89 -39.57 27.00
N VAL A 21 -24.88 -39.22 25.71
CA VAL A 21 -24.29 -40.07 24.67
C VAL A 21 -23.42 -39.14 23.83
N GLY A 22 -22.11 -39.34 23.95
CA GLY A 22 -21.13 -38.60 23.18
C GLY A 22 -21.16 -39.00 21.71
N THR A 23 -20.83 -38.04 20.87
CA THR A 23 -19.97 -38.32 19.72
C THR A 23 -18.77 -37.39 19.85
N ALA A 24 -17.60 -38.01 19.82
CA ALA A 24 -16.33 -37.33 19.78
C ALA A 24 -16.22 -36.60 18.45
N ASP A 25 -15.94 -35.30 18.50
CA ASP A 25 -15.19 -34.68 17.41
C ASP A 25 -13.76 -34.44 17.90
N ALA A 26 -12.87 -35.19 17.26
CA ALA A 26 -11.45 -35.15 17.46
C ALA A 26 -10.96 -33.71 17.28
N ALA A 27 -10.27 -33.18 18.29
CA ALA A 27 -9.38 -32.04 18.14
C ALA A 27 -8.21 -32.46 17.23
N ALA A 28 -8.46 -32.48 15.93
CA ALA A 28 -7.44 -32.70 14.91
C ALA A 28 -6.76 -31.36 14.60
N ALA A 29 -5.53 -31.24 15.10
CA ALA A 29 -4.41 -30.60 14.42
C ALA A 29 -4.66 -29.23 13.77
N GLY A 30 -4.79 -28.19 14.60
CA GLY A 30 -4.45 -26.81 14.21
C GLY A 30 -2.96 -26.51 14.40
N GLY A 31 -2.09 -27.43 13.99
CA GLY A 31 -0.65 -27.18 13.95
C GLY A 31 -0.41 -25.95 13.07
N ARG A 32 0.00 -24.85 13.68
CA ARG A 32 0.42 -23.65 12.96
C ARG A 32 1.62 -24.05 12.12
N ILE A 33 1.42 -24.37 10.85
CA ILE A 33 2.50 -24.52 9.88
C ILE A 33 3.17 -23.14 9.84
N LYS A 34 4.25 -22.96 10.59
CA LYS A 34 5.27 -21.99 10.22
C LYS A 34 5.86 -22.57 8.94
N THR A 35 5.47 -22.04 7.80
CA THR A 35 6.20 -22.27 6.56
C THR A 35 7.59 -21.67 6.75
N SER A 36 8.51 -22.47 7.29
CA SER A 36 9.94 -22.25 7.20
C SER A 36 10.34 -22.64 5.78
N GLN A 37 10.02 -21.80 4.81
CA GLN A 37 10.52 -21.95 3.44
C GLN A 37 10.43 -20.62 2.71
N GLY A 38 11.60 -20.09 2.38
CA GLY A 38 11.80 -18.89 1.60
C GLY A 38 13.22 -18.40 1.87
N GLY A 39 14.15 -18.81 1.01
CA GLY A 39 15.55 -18.41 1.09
C GLY A 39 15.72 -16.89 1.03
N CYS A 40 16.97 -16.45 1.19
CA CYS A 40 17.34 -15.06 0.96
C CYS A 40 16.78 -14.63 -0.41
N TRP A 41 16.06 -13.51 -0.43
CA TRP A 41 15.33 -12.91 -1.57
C TRP A 41 13.92 -13.47 -1.83
N TYR A 42 12.92 -12.58 -1.69
CA TYR A 42 11.55 -12.66 -2.24
C TYR A 42 10.40 -13.23 -1.37
N ASN A 43 10.29 -12.78 -0.10
CA ASN A 43 9.01 -12.79 0.62
C ASN A 43 8.51 -11.35 0.78
N GLU A 44 8.17 -10.68 -0.32
CA GLU A 44 7.71 -9.29 -0.30
C GLU A 44 6.22 -9.22 0.06
N ASP A 45 5.83 -8.37 1.02
CA ASP A 45 4.43 -8.14 1.41
C ASP A 45 3.59 -7.72 0.19
N LYS A 46 2.31 -8.11 0.15
CA LYS A 46 1.37 -7.75 -0.93
C LYS A 46 1.34 -6.23 -1.17
N THR A 47 1.46 -5.43 -0.11
CA THR A 47 1.54 -3.97 -0.19
C THR A 47 2.76 -3.52 -0.99
N ALA A 48 3.92 -4.12 -0.74
CA ALA A 48 5.16 -3.78 -1.43
C ALA A 48 5.13 -4.24 -2.90
N GLN A 49 4.56 -5.41 -3.20
CA GLN A 49 4.32 -5.87 -4.58
C GLN A 49 3.41 -4.89 -5.36
N ASN A 50 2.31 -4.44 -4.74
CA ASN A 50 1.40 -3.47 -5.34
C ASN A 50 2.07 -2.10 -5.56
N ASN A 51 2.87 -1.65 -4.59
CA ASN A 51 3.63 -0.40 -4.73
C ASN A 51 4.59 -0.46 -5.90
N ARG A 52 5.34 -1.56 -6.02
CA ARG A 52 6.27 -1.78 -7.13
C ARG A 52 5.55 -1.76 -8.47
N LEU A 53 4.39 -2.41 -8.60
CA LEU A 53 3.59 -2.39 -9.82
C LEU A 53 3.19 -0.95 -10.20
N VAL A 54 2.61 -0.21 -9.26
CA VAL A 54 2.15 1.17 -9.49
C VAL A 54 3.32 2.09 -9.87
N LEU A 55 4.42 2.05 -9.12
CA LEU A 55 5.60 2.87 -9.39
C LEU A 55 6.25 2.52 -10.73
N THR A 56 6.26 1.23 -11.10
CA THR A 56 6.77 0.77 -12.41
C THR A 56 5.90 1.32 -13.55
N LEU A 57 4.58 1.22 -13.45
CA LEU A 57 3.66 1.71 -14.49
C LEU A 57 3.67 3.24 -14.60
N LEU A 58 3.84 3.95 -13.49
CA LEU A 58 3.92 5.42 -13.46
C LEU A 58 5.31 5.97 -13.78
N SER A 59 6.32 5.12 -13.97
CA SER A 59 7.71 5.53 -14.17
C SER A 59 7.92 6.59 -15.27
N PRO A 60 7.28 6.51 -16.45
CA PRO A 60 7.41 7.56 -17.47
C PRO A 60 6.93 8.93 -16.98
N ALA A 61 5.81 8.97 -16.27
CA ALA A 61 5.24 10.21 -15.74
C ALA A 61 6.05 10.77 -14.57
N ILE A 62 6.56 9.90 -13.70
CA ILE A 62 7.48 10.26 -12.60
C ILE A 62 8.76 10.88 -13.16
N ARG A 63 9.41 10.22 -14.12
CA ARG A 63 10.64 10.74 -14.76
C ARG A 63 10.42 12.11 -15.39
N GLN A 64 9.31 12.31 -16.09
CA GLN A 64 8.98 13.62 -16.65
C GLN A 64 8.92 14.73 -15.59
N GLN A 65 8.38 14.45 -14.40
CA GLN A 65 8.35 15.44 -13.32
C GLN A 65 9.74 15.68 -12.70
N ILE A 66 10.52 14.62 -12.48
CA ILE A 66 11.91 14.72 -12.00
C ILE A 66 12.75 15.54 -12.98
N ASP A 67 12.70 15.23 -14.27
CA ASP A 67 13.41 15.94 -15.33
C ASP A 67 13.05 17.43 -15.32
N LYS A 68 11.75 17.75 -15.25
CA LYS A 68 11.25 19.12 -15.22
C LYS A 68 11.77 19.91 -14.02
N TYR A 69 11.87 19.30 -12.84
CA TYR A 69 12.33 19.97 -11.62
C TYR A 69 13.86 20.09 -11.59
N TYR A 70 14.57 18.98 -11.78
CA TYR A 70 16.02 18.94 -11.61
C TYR A 70 16.81 19.47 -12.81
N SER A 71 16.23 19.56 -14.01
CA SER A 71 16.90 20.19 -15.17
C SER A 71 17.25 21.66 -14.97
N LYS A 72 16.75 22.31 -13.92
CA LYS A 72 17.10 23.68 -13.54
C LYS A 72 18.20 23.74 -12.47
N LYS A 73 18.36 22.67 -11.68
CA LYS A 73 19.25 22.61 -10.52
C LYS A 73 20.54 21.84 -10.78
N LEU A 74 20.47 20.81 -11.63
CA LEU A 74 21.55 19.87 -11.86
C LEU A 74 21.90 19.79 -13.35
N THR A 75 23.17 19.56 -13.64
CA THR A 75 23.66 19.26 -15.01
C THR A 75 23.43 17.79 -15.38
N VAL A 76 23.40 16.90 -14.38
CA VAL A 76 23.02 15.49 -14.53
C VAL A 76 21.62 15.30 -13.97
N ILE A 77 20.71 14.79 -14.80
CA ILE A 77 19.32 14.56 -14.40
C ILE A 77 19.23 13.29 -13.53
N PRO A 78 18.65 13.39 -12.32
CA PRO A 78 18.44 12.24 -11.46
C PRO A 78 17.46 11.22 -12.07
N THR A 79 17.62 9.96 -11.69
CA THR A 79 16.65 8.89 -11.92
C THR A 79 16.05 8.46 -10.59
N PHE A 80 15.11 7.51 -10.60
CA PHE A 80 14.57 6.90 -9.38
C PHE A 80 14.38 5.40 -9.57
N ASP A 81 14.29 4.65 -8.47
CA ASP A 81 13.99 3.22 -8.50
C ASP A 81 12.54 2.96 -8.04
N PRO A 82 11.75 2.17 -8.80
CA PRO A 82 10.39 1.82 -8.40
C PRO A 82 10.31 0.71 -7.34
N PHE A 83 11.46 0.16 -6.91
CA PHE A 83 11.56 -0.96 -5.96
C PHE A 83 12.39 -0.65 -4.71
N ILE A 84 13.06 0.51 -4.64
CA ILE A 84 13.86 0.94 -3.47
C ILE A 84 13.52 2.39 -3.15
N GLY A 85 13.23 2.68 -1.87
CA GLY A 85 13.03 4.04 -1.33
C GLY A 85 11.71 4.72 -1.71
N SER A 86 11.19 4.44 -2.91
CA SER A 86 9.93 5.00 -3.41
C SER A 86 8.70 4.25 -2.86
N SER A 87 7.58 4.94 -2.69
CA SER A 87 6.35 4.37 -2.14
C SER A 87 5.09 5.00 -2.72
N VAL A 88 3.99 4.24 -2.66
CA VAL A 88 2.64 4.76 -2.91
C VAL A 88 2.06 5.19 -1.58
N GLU A 89 1.76 6.48 -1.43
CA GLU A 89 1.18 7.01 -0.19
C GLU A 89 -0.34 6.85 -0.15
N ARG A 90 -1.00 7.02 -1.30
CA ARG A 90 -2.45 7.00 -1.39
C ARG A 90 -2.94 6.66 -2.79
N VAL A 91 -4.01 5.87 -2.85
CA VAL A 91 -4.79 5.59 -4.05
C VAL A 91 -6.24 5.95 -3.77
N LYS A 92 -6.83 6.85 -4.56
CA LYS A 92 -8.23 7.27 -4.44
C LYS A 92 -8.97 7.02 -5.75
N TYR A 93 -9.99 6.16 -5.67
CA TYR A 93 -10.87 5.86 -6.80
C TYR A 93 -11.96 6.92 -6.93
N GLN A 94 -12.20 7.37 -8.16
CA GLN A 94 -13.21 8.35 -8.52
C GLN A 94 -13.95 7.89 -9.78
N PRO A 95 -15.16 8.38 -10.04
CA PRO A 95 -15.89 8.03 -11.28
C PRO A 95 -15.09 8.32 -12.56
N SER A 96 -14.25 9.37 -12.55
CA SER A 96 -13.43 9.78 -13.69
C SER A 96 -12.11 9.01 -13.84
N GLY A 97 -11.67 8.28 -12.82
CA GLY A 97 -10.36 7.64 -12.81
C GLY A 97 -9.80 7.38 -11.41
N ILE A 98 -8.48 7.29 -11.31
CA ILE A 98 -7.74 6.96 -10.09
C ILE A 98 -6.74 8.06 -9.82
N ASP A 99 -6.79 8.66 -8.64
CA ASP A 99 -5.73 9.55 -8.16
C ASP A 99 -4.72 8.77 -7.35
N VAL A 100 -3.45 8.85 -7.73
CA VAL A 100 -2.34 8.18 -7.07
C VAL A 100 -1.35 9.21 -6.57
N THR A 101 -1.07 9.22 -5.27
CA THR A 101 -0.01 10.01 -4.65
C THR A 101 1.17 9.10 -4.34
N VAL A 102 2.35 9.44 -4.86
CA VAL A 102 3.60 8.69 -4.63
C VAL A 102 4.66 9.60 -4.06
N THR A 103 5.59 9.00 -3.32
CA THR A 103 6.84 9.64 -2.89
C THR A 103 8.01 8.87 -3.48
N VAL A 104 8.99 9.59 -4.03
CA VAL A 104 10.16 9.03 -4.68
C VAL A 104 11.43 9.65 -4.12
N ILE A 105 12.53 8.91 -4.22
CA ILE A 105 13.87 9.35 -3.83
C ILE A 105 14.74 9.38 -5.09
N PRO A 106 14.84 10.53 -5.79
CA PRO A 106 15.69 10.63 -6.95
C PRO A 106 17.16 10.55 -6.56
N TYR A 107 17.97 9.94 -7.42
CA TYR A 107 19.40 9.76 -7.22
C TYR A 107 20.20 9.93 -8.51
N VAL A 108 21.50 10.17 -8.37
CA VAL A 108 22.47 10.22 -9.47
C VAL A 108 23.59 9.19 -9.23
N GLY A 109 24.16 8.67 -10.33
CA GLY A 109 25.29 7.75 -10.27
C GLY A 109 25.03 6.50 -9.43
N PRO A 110 25.97 6.06 -8.57
CA PRO A 110 25.83 4.86 -7.75
C PRO A 110 24.90 5.06 -6.54
N HIS A 111 23.65 5.48 -6.81
CA HIS A 111 22.59 5.72 -5.83
C HIS A 111 22.86 6.85 -4.82
N ASN A 112 23.48 7.95 -5.27
CA ASN A 112 23.58 9.17 -4.46
C ASN A 112 22.26 9.94 -4.51
N SER A 113 21.43 9.78 -3.49
CA SER A 113 20.15 10.49 -3.39
C SER A 113 20.36 12.01 -3.42
N VAL A 114 19.54 12.71 -4.19
CA VAL A 114 19.59 14.18 -4.33
C VAL A 114 18.41 14.88 -3.67
N GLY A 115 17.35 14.14 -3.37
CA GLY A 115 16.23 14.67 -2.63
C GLY A 115 15.10 13.67 -2.45
N LYS A 116 13.97 14.20 -2.01
CA LYS A 116 12.72 13.48 -1.81
C LYS A 116 11.58 14.30 -2.39
N ASP A 117 10.80 13.68 -3.27
CA ASP A 117 9.71 14.34 -3.96
C ASP A 117 8.40 13.59 -3.73
N ARG A 118 7.32 14.36 -3.64
CA ARG A 118 5.96 13.85 -3.65
C ARG A 118 5.23 14.36 -4.89
N MET A 119 4.51 13.48 -5.54
CA MET A 119 3.76 13.81 -6.74
C MET A 119 2.41 13.11 -6.76
N THR A 120 1.43 13.77 -7.37
CA THR A 120 0.09 13.21 -7.55
C THR A 120 -0.22 13.10 -9.03
N PHE A 121 -0.77 11.95 -9.42
CA PHE A 121 -1.20 11.66 -10.78
C PHE A 121 -2.68 11.32 -10.79
N HIS A 122 -3.38 11.82 -11.81
CA HIS A 122 -4.68 11.34 -12.20
C HIS A 122 -4.54 10.35 -13.37
N ILE A 123 -5.07 9.15 -13.19
CA ILE A 123 -5.14 8.10 -14.21
C ILE A 123 -6.60 7.98 -14.64
N SER A 124 -6.93 8.48 -15.84
CA SER A 124 -8.30 8.35 -16.35
C SER A 124 -8.68 6.88 -16.59
N ASN A 125 -9.98 6.60 -16.70
CA ASN A 125 -10.47 5.25 -17.04
C ASN A 125 -9.98 4.72 -18.41
N LEU A 126 -9.41 5.58 -19.26
CA LEU A 126 -8.80 5.20 -20.55
C LEU A 126 -7.27 5.02 -20.46
N GLY A 127 -6.70 5.07 -19.26
CA GLY A 127 -5.27 4.89 -19.02
C GLY A 127 -4.41 6.13 -19.23
N LYS A 128 -4.99 7.29 -19.62
CA LYS A 128 -4.25 8.55 -19.68
C LYS A 128 -3.79 8.99 -18.29
N VAL A 129 -2.48 9.13 -18.11
CA VAL A 129 -1.84 9.62 -16.88
C VAL A 129 -1.55 11.12 -17.00
N THR A 130 -1.97 11.91 -16.02
CA THR A 130 -1.71 13.36 -15.94
C THR A 130 -1.16 13.70 -14.56
N ALA A 131 -0.03 14.38 -14.48
CA ALA A 131 0.46 14.93 -13.22
C ALA A 131 -0.41 16.10 -12.77
N THR A 132 -0.98 16.02 -11.58
CA THR A 132 -1.85 17.06 -11.01
C THR A 132 -1.15 17.88 -9.93
N ASP A 133 -0.13 17.33 -9.28
CA ASP A 133 0.68 18.03 -8.28
C ASP A 133 2.12 17.51 -8.26
N TYR A 134 3.07 18.40 -7.98
CA TYR A 134 4.47 18.07 -7.72
C TYR A 134 4.98 18.95 -6.58
N LYS A 135 5.54 18.29 -5.56
CA LYS A 135 6.12 18.94 -4.39
C LYS A 135 7.46 18.29 -4.04
N HIS A 136 8.52 19.08 -4.13
CA HIS A 136 9.79 18.73 -3.53
C HIS A 136 9.71 18.86 -1.99
N LEU A 137 10.17 17.85 -1.27
CA LEU A 137 10.07 17.76 0.19
C LEU A 137 11.39 18.03 0.90
N GLU A 138 12.50 17.55 0.34
CA GLU A 138 13.81 17.58 1.02
C GLU A 138 14.95 17.50 0.01
N ASP A 139 16.00 18.29 0.20
CA ASP A 139 17.26 18.18 -0.54
C ASP A 139 18.24 17.29 0.24
N TYR A 140 18.96 16.41 -0.45
CA TYR A 140 20.02 15.58 0.13
C TYR A 140 21.40 16.04 -0.32
N LYS A 141 22.33 16.15 0.62
CA LYS A 141 23.68 16.64 0.34
C LYS A 141 24.47 15.59 -0.44
N LEU A 142 24.91 15.97 -1.63
CA LEU A 142 25.81 15.16 -2.44
C LEU A 142 27.21 15.06 -1.81
N PRO A 143 27.93 13.93 -1.98
CA PRO A 143 29.32 13.82 -1.54
C PRO A 143 30.22 14.79 -2.33
N PRO A 144 31.41 15.16 -1.80
CA PRO A 144 32.27 16.18 -2.41
C PRO A 144 32.61 15.92 -3.89
N ASN A 145 32.84 14.66 -4.26
CA ASN A 145 33.14 14.25 -5.62
C ASN A 145 31.93 14.32 -6.59
N TRP A 146 30.74 14.67 -6.12
CA TRP A 146 29.53 14.87 -6.92
C TRP A 146 29.02 16.32 -6.90
N GLN A 147 29.67 17.23 -6.17
CA GLN A 147 29.22 18.63 -6.11
C GLN A 147 29.29 19.35 -7.46
N TYR A 148 30.12 18.87 -8.40
CA TYR A 148 30.29 19.45 -9.73
C TYR A 148 29.04 19.43 -10.62
N ILE A 149 28.01 18.63 -10.26
CA ILE A 149 26.77 18.58 -11.04
C ILE A 149 25.75 19.65 -10.64
N ILE A 150 25.99 20.35 -9.52
CA ILE A 150 25.11 21.42 -9.04
C ILE A 150 25.37 22.67 -9.87
N ARG A 151 24.30 23.36 -10.28
CA ARG A 151 24.37 24.62 -11.02
C ARG A 151 24.47 25.84 -10.11
#